data_AF-A0A7X8Q345-F1
#
_entry.id   AF-A0A7X8Q345-F1
#
_cell.length_a   1.000
_cell.length_b   1.000
_cell.length_c   1.000
_cell.angle_alpha   90.00
_cell.angle_beta   90.00
_cell.angle_gamma   90.00
#
_symmetry.space_group_name_H-M   'P 1'
#
loop_
_entity.id
_entity.type
_entity.pdbx_description
1 polymer ?
#
loop_
_entity_poly.entity_id
_entity_poly.type
_entity_poly.pdbx_seq_one_letter_code
_entity_poly.pdbx_strand_id
1 'polypeptide(L)'
;MDVQTPLPKGQESAKATGYISFFSPASEGMRAETRLISIIVIVWAVMVYIMPVLLIIFAENPEGASFLTRAKFLGFPFHYWYATQFTTIGFVLLCTIFSYFIDKVYAKYR
;
A
#
# COMPACT_ATOMS: atom_id res chain seq x y z
N MET A 1 29.84 -40.00 35.35
CA MET A 1 30.30 -38.60 35.49
C MET A 1 30.74 -38.25 34.07
N ASP A 2 29.94 -37.62 33.22
CA ASP A 2 29.10 -36.43 33.41
C ASP A 2 27.65 -36.66 32.96
N VAL A 3 26.71 -36.48 33.89
CA VAL A 3 25.29 -36.39 33.57
C VAL A 3 25.06 -34.98 33.01
N GLN A 4 24.84 -34.91 31.70
CA GLN A 4 24.40 -33.70 31.00
C GLN A 4 23.19 -33.10 31.73
N THR A 5 23.41 -32.02 32.48
CA THR A 5 22.36 -31.15 32.99
C THR A 5 22.03 -30.08 31.93
N PRO A 6 20.80 -29.55 31.94
CA PRO A 6 19.97 -29.40 30.74
C PRO A 6 20.18 -28.08 30.02
N LEU A 7 19.97 -28.08 28.69
CA LEU A 7 19.85 -26.84 27.92
C LEU A 7 18.37 -26.45 27.86
N PRO A 8 18.01 -25.21 28.24
CA PRO A 8 16.62 -24.77 28.35
C PRO A 8 15.94 -24.78 26.98
N LYS A 9 14.71 -25.30 26.93
CA LYS A 9 13.84 -25.42 25.74
C LYS A 9 13.66 -24.12 24.93
N GLY A 10 14.08 -22.96 25.46
CA GLY A 10 14.03 -21.67 24.76
C GLY A 10 15.00 -21.53 23.58
N GLN A 11 16.05 -22.35 23.49
CA GLN A 11 17.06 -22.23 22.43
C GLN A 11 16.72 -23.07 21.17
N GLU A 12 15.86 -24.08 21.28
CA GLU A 12 15.37 -24.84 20.12
C GLU A 12 14.28 -24.05 19.36
N SER A 13 13.46 -23.27 20.09
CA SER A 13 12.49 -22.35 19.49
C SER A 13 13.13 -21.21 18.69
N ALA A 14 14.39 -20.86 18.97
CA ALA A 14 15.11 -19.82 18.24
C ALA A 14 15.51 -20.23 16.82
N LYS A 15 15.55 -21.55 16.50
CA LYS A 15 15.78 -22.04 15.13
C LYS A 15 14.53 -22.10 14.25
N ALA A 16 13.33 -21.96 14.84
CA ALA A 16 12.08 -21.77 14.10
C ALA A 16 11.81 -20.30 13.77
N THR A 17 12.70 -19.39 14.15
CA THR A 17 12.56 -17.93 14.00
C THR A 17 13.37 -17.43 12.81
N GLY A 18 12.95 -17.79 11.61
CA GLY A 18 13.47 -17.28 10.34
C GLY A 18 12.37 -16.82 9.38
N TYR A 19 11.14 -16.71 9.87
CA TYR A 19 10.03 -16.13 9.10
C TYR A 19 9.42 -15.02 9.94
N ILE A 20 10.02 -13.83 9.79
CA ILE A 20 9.41 -12.58 10.23
C ILE A 20 8.17 -12.42 9.35
N SER A 21 7.05 -13.00 9.78
CA SER A 21 5.76 -12.82 9.13
C SER A 21 5.28 -11.40 9.47
N PHE A 22 5.92 -10.40 8.86
CA PHE A 22 5.62 -8.97 8.96
C PHE A 22 4.15 -8.65 8.61
N PHE A 23 3.47 -9.60 7.96
CA PHE A 23 2.08 -9.55 7.51
C PHE A 23 1.13 -10.55 8.20
N SER A 24 1.50 -11.17 9.32
CA SER A 24 0.58 -12.08 10.04
C SER A 24 0.08 -11.46 11.35
N PRO A 25 -1.15 -10.91 11.39
CA PRO A 25 -1.70 -10.32 12.60
C PRO A 25 -2.16 -11.44 13.56
N ALA A 26 -1.67 -11.37 14.80
CA ALA A 26 -1.87 -12.34 15.86
C ALA A 26 -3.14 -12.14 16.72
N SER A 27 -4.20 -11.46 16.25
CA SER A 27 -5.50 -11.45 16.94
C SER A 27 -6.70 -11.33 15.97
N GLU A 28 -7.78 -12.06 16.25
CA GLU A 28 -8.99 -12.09 15.42
C GLU A 28 -9.71 -10.74 15.37
N GLY A 29 -9.63 -9.91 16.42
CA GLY A 29 -10.23 -8.57 16.46
C GLY A 29 -9.47 -7.50 15.67
N MET A 30 -8.12 -7.54 15.64
CA MET A 30 -7.28 -6.49 15.04
C MET A 30 -7.06 -6.68 13.52
N ARG A 31 -7.44 -7.86 13.00
CA ARG A 31 -7.38 -8.20 11.58
C ARG A 31 -8.33 -7.38 10.72
N ALA A 32 -9.50 -7.00 11.25
CA ALA A 32 -10.47 -6.20 10.50
C ALA A 32 -9.95 -4.78 10.22
N GLU A 33 -9.35 -4.15 11.23
CA GLU A 33 -8.77 -2.81 11.15
C GLU A 33 -7.53 -2.79 10.25
N THR A 34 -6.62 -3.76 10.44
CA THR A 34 -5.41 -3.90 9.62
C THR A 34 -5.73 -4.19 8.16
N ARG A 35 -6.77 -4.98 7.89
CA ARG A 35 -7.22 -5.29 6.52
C ARG A 35 -7.74 -4.05 5.79
N LEU A 36 -8.38 -3.14 6.50
CA LEU A 36 -8.90 -1.92 5.88
C LEU A 36 -7.75 -0.98 5.50
N ILE A 37 -6.76 -0.81 6.38
CA ILE A 37 -5.52 -0.06 6.10
C ILE A 37 -4.76 -0.69 4.93
N SER A 38 -4.62 -2.02 4.89
CA SER A 38 -3.92 -2.68 3.79
C SER A 38 -4.65 -2.54 2.45
N ILE A 39 -5.98 -2.61 2.44
CA ILE A 39 -6.79 -2.34 1.23
C ILE A 39 -6.53 -0.92 0.72
N ILE A 40 -6.47 0.09 1.60
CA ILE A 40 -6.22 1.49 1.19
C ILE A 40 -4.84 1.65 0.57
N VAL A 41 -3.82 1.07 1.19
CA VAL A 41 -2.45 1.12 0.66
C VAL A 41 -2.37 0.44 -0.70
N ILE A 42 -3.08 -0.69 -0.89
CA ILE A 42 -3.16 -1.39 -2.18
C ILE A 42 -3.89 -0.54 -3.23
N VAL A 43 -5.05 0.03 -2.90
CA VAL A 43 -5.81 0.88 -3.83
C VAL A 43 -5.00 2.13 -4.19
N TRP A 44 -4.33 2.75 -3.22
CA TRP A 44 -3.43 3.87 -3.46
C TRP A 44 -2.27 3.47 -4.39
N ALA A 45 -1.63 2.33 -4.14
CA ALA A 45 -0.56 1.84 -5.01
C ALA A 45 -1.08 1.64 -6.44
N VAL A 46 -2.24 1.02 -6.62
CA VAL A 46 -2.87 0.88 -7.95
C VAL A 46 -3.11 2.24 -8.61
N MET A 47 -3.60 3.24 -7.86
CA MET A 47 -3.76 4.60 -8.37
C MET A 47 -2.42 5.27 -8.75
N VAL A 48 -1.34 5.02 -8.01
CA VAL A 48 0.01 5.51 -8.37
C VAL A 48 0.47 4.91 -9.69
N TYR A 49 0.22 3.61 -9.90
CA TYR A 49 0.64 2.91 -11.11
C TYR A 49 -0.27 3.14 -12.32
N ILE A 50 -1.50 3.65 -12.12
CA ILE A 50 -2.45 3.85 -13.22
C ILE A 50 -1.92 4.84 -14.26
N MET A 51 -1.23 5.90 -13.82
CA MET A 51 -0.72 6.94 -14.71
C MET A 51 0.48 6.47 -15.56
N PRO A 52 1.51 5.82 -14.98
CA PRO A 52 2.59 5.18 -15.77
C PRO A 52 2.06 4.14 -16.76
N VAL A 53 1.12 3.29 -16.34
CA VAL A 53 0.54 2.25 -17.20
C VAL A 53 -0.25 2.87 -18.34
N LEU A 54 -1.04 3.93 -18.07
CA LEU A 54 -1.76 4.66 -19.11
C LEU A 54 -0.78 5.27 -20.13
N LEU A 55 0.32 5.87 -19.69
CA LEU A 55 1.33 6.41 -20.59
C LEU A 55 1.96 5.33 -21.49
N ILE A 56 2.21 4.14 -20.95
CA ILE A 56 2.75 3.01 -21.72
C ILE A 56 1.73 2.51 -22.75
N ILE A 57 0.44 2.43 -22.40
CA ILE A 57 -0.62 1.96 -23.30
C ILE A 57 -0.93 2.98 -24.40
N PHE A 58 -0.93 4.27 -24.07
CA PHE A 58 -1.25 5.36 -25.00
C PHE A 58 -0.01 5.95 -25.71
N ALA A 59 1.14 5.29 -25.60
CA ALA A 59 2.33 5.64 -26.36
C ALA A 59 2.14 5.24 -27.83
N GLU A 60 1.78 6.22 -28.69
CA GLU A 60 1.65 6.00 -30.14
C GLU A 60 3.01 5.88 -30.86
N ASN A 61 4.10 6.29 -30.22
CA ASN A 61 5.46 6.20 -30.76
C ASN A 61 6.45 5.70 -29.68
N PRO A 62 7.54 5.02 -30.06
CA PRO A 62 8.61 4.60 -29.14
C PRO A 62 9.32 5.77 -28.43
N GLU A 63 9.12 7.01 -28.90
CA GLU A 63 9.58 8.25 -28.24
C GLU A 63 8.58 8.82 -27.21
N GLY A 64 7.45 8.15 -26.95
CA GLY A 64 6.51 8.51 -25.88
C GLY A 64 5.58 9.70 -26.18
N ALA A 65 5.46 10.11 -27.45
CA ALA A 65 4.62 11.24 -27.85
C ALA A 65 3.12 10.87 -27.87
N SER A 66 2.42 11.06 -26.76
CA SER A 66 0.96 11.03 -26.63
C SER A 66 0.33 12.45 -26.62
N PHE A 67 -0.99 12.56 -26.80
CA PHE A 67 -1.74 13.82 -26.73
C PHE A 67 -1.56 14.53 -25.37
N LEU A 68 -1.43 13.75 -24.27
CA LEU A 68 -1.17 14.26 -22.91
C LEU A 68 0.25 14.81 -22.71
N THR A 69 1.25 14.30 -23.43
CA THR A 69 2.64 14.81 -23.41
C THR A 69 2.81 16.08 -24.23
N ARG A 70 1.91 16.34 -25.20
CA ARG A 70 1.96 17.53 -26.07
C ARG A 70 1.41 18.79 -25.38
N ALA A 71 0.49 18.62 -24.43
CA ALA A 71 0.04 19.69 -23.55
C ALA A 71 1.20 20.13 -22.66
N LYS A 72 1.71 21.35 -22.90
CA LYS A 72 2.77 21.97 -22.09
C LYS A 72 2.16 23.06 -21.23
N PHE A 73 2.25 22.90 -19.91
CA PHE A 73 1.91 23.95 -18.96
C PHE A 73 3.23 24.56 -18.51
N LEU A 74 3.48 25.84 -18.80
CA LEU A 74 4.72 26.57 -18.43
C LEU A 74 6.04 25.98 -18.99
N GLY A 75 5.99 25.27 -20.13
CA GLY A 75 7.17 24.72 -20.79
C GLY A 75 7.56 23.31 -20.35
N PHE A 76 6.90 22.75 -19.33
CA PHE A 76 7.07 21.37 -18.91
C PHE A 76 5.84 20.51 -19.27
N PRO A 77 6.00 19.18 -19.39
CA PRO A 77 4.90 18.29 -19.78
C PRO A 77 3.78 18.26 -18.72
N PHE A 78 2.56 18.60 -19.12
CA PHE A 78 1.41 18.76 -18.21
C PHE A 78 1.07 17.50 -17.40
N HIS A 79 1.35 16.33 -17.96
CA HIS A 79 1.08 15.05 -17.31
C HIS A 79 1.80 14.89 -15.95
N TYR A 80 3.00 15.47 -15.76
CA TYR A 80 3.70 15.40 -14.48
C TYR A 80 2.93 16.13 -13.37
N TRP A 81 2.46 17.34 -13.66
CA TRP A 81 1.71 18.13 -12.68
C TRP A 81 0.36 17.48 -12.35
N TYR A 82 -0.36 17.03 -13.37
CA TYR A 82 -1.64 16.34 -13.17
C TYR A 82 -1.47 15.02 -12.41
N ALA A 83 -0.43 14.23 -12.70
CA ALA A 83 -0.15 12.98 -12.00
C ALA A 83 0.09 13.17 -10.50
N THR A 84 0.86 14.20 -10.13
CA THR A 84 1.12 14.51 -8.72
C THR A 84 -0.15 14.98 -8.02
N GLN A 85 -0.89 15.94 -8.59
CA GLN A 85 -2.12 16.45 -7.98
C GLN A 85 -3.17 15.35 -7.82
N PHE A 86 -3.38 14.53 -8.86
CA PHE A 86 -4.32 13.41 -8.83
C PHE A 86 -3.97 12.39 -7.75
N THR A 87 -2.69 12.01 -7.65
CA THR A 87 -2.21 11.05 -6.64
C THR A 87 -2.37 11.60 -5.22
N THR A 88 -2.02 12.87 -5.00
CA THR A 88 -2.14 13.51 -3.69
C THR A 88 -3.60 13.68 -3.26
N ILE A 89 -4.45 14.21 -4.14
CA ILE A 89 -5.89 14.37 -3.87
C ILE A 89 -6.53 13.00 -3.66
N GLY A 90 -6.20 12.01 -4.49
CA GLY A 90 -6.65 10.63 -4.36
C GLY A 90 -6.29 10.04 -2.99
N PHE A 91 -5.05 10.21 -2.54
CA PHE A 91 -4.61 9.73 -1.23
C PHE A 91 -5.43 10.36 -0.08
N VAL A 92 -5.62 11.68 -0.08
CA VAL A 92 -6.40 12.38 0.95
C VAL A 92 -7.87 11.94 0.94
N LEU A 93 -8.46 11.76 -0.25
CA LEU A 93 -9.82 11.23 -0.38
C LEU A 93 -9.94 9.80 0.16
N LEU A 94 -8.97 8.93 -0.14
CA LEU A 94 -8.93 7.57 0.41
C LEU A 94 -8.85 7.59 1.94
N CYS A 95 -8.02 8.46 2.52
CA CYS A 95 -7.94 8.64 3.97
C CYS A 95 -9.28 9.12 4.55
N THR A 96 -9.96 10.04 3.88
CA THR A 96 -11.25 10.57 4.33
C THR A 96 -12.34 9.48 4.30
N ILE A 97 -12.40 8.72 3.20
CA ILE A 97 -13.35 7.60 3.03
C ILE A 97 -13.10 6.53 4.08
N PHE A 98 -11.83 6.23 4.38
CA PHE A 98 -11.45 5.30 5.43
C PHE A 98 -11.92 5.73 6.80
N SER A 99 -11.61 6.96 7.22
CA SER A 99 -12.04 7.49 8.51
C SER A 99 -13.55 7.43 8.63
N TYR A 100 -14.28 7.81 7.57
CA TYR A 100 -15.73 7.71 7.53
C TYR A 100 -16.25 6.27 7.61
N PHE A 101 -15.62 5.33 6.90
CA PHE A 101 -16.03 3.92 6.91
C PHE A 101 -15.78 3.27 8.28
N ILE A 102 -14.64 3.58 8.89
CA ILE A 102 -14.29 3.16 10.24
C ILE A 102 -15.29 3.70 11.26
N ASP A 103 -15.61 4.99 11.21
CA ASP A 103 -16.62 5.59 12.09
C ASP A 103 -17.97 4.91 11.94
N LYS A 104 -18.35 4.56 10.70
CA LYS A 104 -19.59 3.82 10.42
C LYS A 104 -19.57 2.40 10.99
N VAL A 105 -18.43 1.72 10.94
CA VAL A 105 -18.26 0.39 11.53
C VAL A 105 -18.33 0.49 13.05
N TYR A 106 -17.59 1.40 13.67
CA TYR A 106 -17.62 1.61 15.13
C TYR A 106 -18.99 2.06 15.65
N ALA A 107 -19.71 2.90 14.91
CA ALA A 107 -21.06 3.31 15.26
C ALA A 107 -22.08 2.16 15.25
N LYS A 108 -21.78 1.05 14.56
CA LYS A 108 -22.61 -0.16 14.56
C LYS A 108 -22.29 -1.11 15.73
N TYR A 109 -21.09 -0.99 16.32
CA TYR A 109 -20.65 -1.79 17.47
C TYR A 109 -20.81 -1.08 18.82
N ARG A 110 -21.15 0.22 18.82
CA ARG A 110 -21.64 0.97 19.98
C ARG A 110 -23.15 0.81 20.10
#